data_AF-A0A7S3AYH4-F1
#
_entry.id   AF-A0A7S3AYH4-F1
#
_cell.length_a   1.000
_cell.length_b   1.000
_cell.length_c   1.000
_cell.angle_alpha   90.00
_cell.angle_beta   90.00
_cell.angle_gamma   90.00
#
_symmetry.space_group_name_H-M   'P 1'
#
loop_
_entity.id
_entity.type
_entity.pdbx_description
1 polymer ?
#
loop_
_entity_poly.entity_id
_entity_poly.type
_entity_poly.pdbx_seq_one_letter_code
_entity_poly.pdbx_strand_id
1 'polypeptide(L)'
;MYMPLNLEYPGLRVLNEKPPIFFVDNFLSEEECEQLITTASPLLQRSKTHAIAGSEATKGRTSLTCHLAKKVQPCPILLQKIQTLTGKPFGHMELPQVARYTDSQRYVEHYDGVDPHTDAGRAFCANGGQRVATVLVYLNHVTQGGSTFFRRINVEVKPKKGGAVIFFPGFMNGELDTDALHAGMPAVDTKWVSQVWIRQSFREDGQPSQPVPLIEQTLVGPLHEGVYRGHCLAGDDIHEAVMTLQQAQQWASSNPLCFGFTFQHASREPTVPVRCWFKSKLKVLYSEDWWTYSLGRGMD
;
A
#
# COMPACT_ATOMS: atom_id res chain seq x y z
N MET A 1 -14.94 8.52 -23.55
CA MET A 1 -15.00 9.72 -22.68
C MET A 1 -14.71 9.30 -21.24
N TYR A 2 -13.92 10.07 -20.51
CA TYR A 2 -13.65 9.83 -19.09
C TYR A 2 -14.85 10.18 -18.22
N MET A 3 -14.89 9.64 -16.99
CA MET A 3 -15.87 10.07 -16.00
C MET A 3 -15.64 11.55 -15.65
N PRO A 4 -16.68 12.40 -15.58
CA PRO A 4 -16.51 13.79 -15.19
C PRO A 4 -16.13 13.91 -13.70
N LEU A 5 -15.42 14.98 -13.37
CA LEU A 5 -15.13 15.41 -12.00
C LEU A 5 -15.69 16.82 -11.76
N ASN A 6 -15.95 17.15 -10.50
CA ASN A 6 -16.13 18.53 -10.07
C ASN A 6 -14.78 19.25 -10.10
N LEU A 7 -14.53 20.02 -11.17
CA LEU A 7 -13.27 20.75 -11.34
C LEU A 7 -13.12 21.94 -10.37
N GLU A 8 -14.22 22.37 -9.74
CA GLU A 8 -14.23 23.42 -8.70
C GLU A 8 -13.97 22.85 -7.29
N TYR A 9 -13.60 21.56 -7.19
CA TYR A 9 -13.31 20.95 -5.89
C TYR A 9 -12.09 21.64 -5.24
N PRO A 10 -12.18 22.12 -3.99
CA PRO A 10 -11.10 22.85 -3.34
C PRO A 10 -9.77 22.08 -3.33
N GLY A 11 -8.69 22.73 -3.75
CA GLY A 11 -7.35 22.14 -3.81
C GLY A 11 -7.11 21.22 -5.01
N LEU A 12 -8.07 21.08 -5.94
CA LEU A 12 -7.89 20.32 -7.17
C LEU A 12 -6.95 21.03 -8.14
N ARG A 13 -6.03 20.27 -8.73
CA ARG A 13 -5.12 20.71 -9.79
C ARG A 13 -4.95 19.61 -10.84
N VAL A 14 -4.76 20.02 -12.09
CA VAL A 14 -4.49 19.13 -13.22
C VAL A 14 -2.99 18.80 -13.24
N LEU A 15 -2.63 17.52 -13.21
CA LEU A 15 -1.25 17.05 -13.38
C LEU A 15 -0.95 16.65 -14.83
N ASN A 16 -1.96 16.15 -15.53
CA ASN A 16 -1.87 15.76 -16.93
C ASN A 16 -3.24 15.90 -17.59
N GLU A 17 -3.27 16.26 -18.88
CA GLU A 17 -4.52 16.41 -19.62
C GLU A 17 -4.95 15.11 -20.33
N LYS A 18 -4.00 14.31 -20.84
CA LYS A 18 -4.27 13.10 -21.64
C LYS A 18 -3.27 11.97 -21.32
N PRO A 19 -3.71 10.88 -20.65
CA PRO A 19 -4.99 10.75 -19.96
C PRO A 19 -5.06 11.74 -18.78
N PRO A 20 -6.25 12.21 -18.40
CA PRO A 20 -6.39 13.19 -17.34
C PRO A 20 -5.94 12.58 -16.00
N ILE A 21 -5.06 13.31 -15.32
CA ILE A 21 -4.65 12.99 -13.95
C ILE A 21 -4.82 14.26 -13.13
N PHE A 22 -5.51 14.13 -12.02
CA PHE A 22 -5.75 15.21 -11.09
C PHE A 22 -5.09 14.91 -9.75
N PHE A 23 -4.78 15.98 -9.03
CA PHE A 23 -4.38 15.92 -7.65
C PHE A 23 -5.26 16.85 -6.83
N VAL A 24 -5.67 16.42 -5.64
CA VAL A 24 -6.37 17.27 -4.68
C VAL A 24 -5.51 17.40 -3.44
N ASP A 25 -5.05 18.61 -3.18
CA ASP A 25 -4.36 18.97 -1.95
C ASP A 25 -5.33 18.96 -0.76
N ASN A 26 -4.91 18.41 0.39
CA ASN A 26 -5.71 18.34 1.61
C ASN A 26 -7.09 17.68 1.42
N PHE A 27 -7.17 16.65 0.56
CA PHE A 27 -8.40 15.89 0.36
C PHE A 27 -8.90 15.28 1.68
N LEU A 28 -8.00 14.65 2.44
CA LEU A 28 -8.24 14.29 3.85
C LEU A 28 -7.46 15.20 4.79
N SER A 29 -8.01 15.45 5.97
CA SER A 29 -7.28 16.05 7.07
C SER A 29 -6.27 15.06 7.65
N GLU A 30 -5.31 15.57 8.42
CA GLU A 30 -4.33 14.73 9.09
C GLU A 30 -4.98 13.72 10.05
N GLU A 31 -5.99 14.16 10.79
CA GLU A 31 -6.77 13.32 11.71
C GLU A 31 -7.53 12.21 10.98
N GLU A 32 -8.19 12.53 9.85
CA GLU A 32 -8.90 11.55 9.03
C GLU A 32 -7.93 10.47 8.48
N CYS A 33 -6.70 10.88 8.11
CA CYS A 33 -5.67 9.93 7.70
C CYS A 33 -5.25 9.00 8.84
N GLU A 34 -5.04 9.53 10.04
CA GLU A 34 -4.65 8.75 11.22
C GLU A 34 -5.76 7.79 11.66
N GLN A 35 -7.02 8.22 11.59
CA GLN A 35 -8.17 7.36 11.86
C GLN A 35 -8.25 6.20 10.86
N LEU A 36 -8.00 6.44 9.56
CA LEU A 36 -7.94 5.36 8.57
C LEU A 36 -6.82 4.36 8.87
N ILE A 37 -5.61 4.85 9.19
CA ILE A 37 -4.47 4.01 9.55
C ILE A 37 -4.80 3.18 10.79
N THR A 38 -5.36 3.80 11.83
CA THR A 38 -5.71 3.14 13.09
C THR A 38 -6.74 2.04 12.88
N THR A 39 -7.83 2.33 12.16
CA THR A 39 -8.88 1.35 11.84
C THR A 39 -8.36 0.21 10.97
N ALA A 40 -7.46 0.50 10.01
CA ALA A 40 -6.92 -0.49 9.09
C ALA A 40 -5.84 -1.39 9.69
N SER A 41 -5.02 -0.86 10.59
CA SER A 41 -3.85 -1.53 11.15
C SER A 41 -4.11 -2.95 11.65
N PRO A 42 -5.13 -3.24 12.49
CA PRO A 42 -5.39 -4.59 12.98
C PRO A 42 -5.98 -5.54 11.92
N LEU A 43 -6.36 -5.05 10.75
CA LEU A 43 -7.02 -5.80 9.67
C LEU A 43 -6.05 -6.14 8.53
N LEU A 44 -4.83 -5.60 8.55
CA LEU A 44 -3.85 -5.75 7.48
C LEU A 44 -3.43 -7.21 7.30
N GLN A 45 -3.48 -7.67 6.05
CA GLN A 45 -3.02 -9.00 5.64
C GLN A 45 -2.05 -8.87 4.47
N ARG A 46 -1.20 -9.87 4.25
CA ARG A 46 -0.38 -9.91 3.03
C ARG A 46 -1.27 -9.77 1.79
N SER A 47 -0.95 -8.81 0.93
CA SER A 47 -1.73 -8.57 -0.28
C SER A 47 -1.76 -9.82 -1.15
N LYS A 48 -2.97 -10.35 -1.42
CA LYS A 48 -3.21 -11.34 -2.46
C LYS A 48 -3.43 -10.57 -3.77
N THR A 49 -2.68 -10.87 -4.83
CA THR A 49 -3.01 -10.31 -6.14
C THR A 49 -4.10 -11.15 -6.77
N HIS A 50 -5.16 -10.50 -7.27
CA HIS A 50 -6.21 -11.12 -8.08
C HIS A 50 -5.73 -11.42 -9.50
N ALA A 51 -4.47 -11.83 -9.66
CA ALA A 51 -3.94 -12.27 -10.92
C ALA A 51 -4.08 -13.80 -11.01
N ILE A 52 -4.39 -14.29 -12.20
CA ILE A 52 -4.43 -15.71 -12.55
C ILE A 52 -3.18 -16.38 -11.96
N ALA A 53 -3.39 -17.50 -11.25
CA ALA A 53 -2.34 -18.29 -10.64
C ALA A 53 -1.22 -18.54 -11.65
N GLY A 54 -0.01 -18.04 -11.37
CA GLY A 54 1.19 -18.25 -12.21
C GLY A 54 1.70 -17.04 -13.00
N SER A 55 1.09 -15.85 -12.89
CA SER A 55 1.67 -14.63 -13.48
C SER A 55 2.67 -13.95 -12.54
N GLU A 56 3.68 -13.23 -13.07
CA GLU A 56 4.65 -12.46 -12.28
C GLU A 56 4.00 -11.44 -11.31
N ALA A 57 2.72 -11.11 -11.53
CA ALA A 57 1.90 -10.31 -10.63
C ALA A 57 1.72 -10.94 -9.24
N THR A 58 1.89 -12.26 -9.06
CA THR A 58 1.92 -12.89 -7.72
C THR A 58 3.19 -12.53 -6.93
N LYS A 59 4.26 -12.09 -7.60
CA LYS A 59 5.52 -11.58 -7.00
C LYS A 59 5.56 -10.04 -6.90
N GLY A 60 4.63 -9.35 -7.55
CA GLY A 60 4.75 -7.91 -7.86
C GLY A 60 4.16 -6.93 -6.83
N ARG A 61 3.33 -7.39 -5.89
CA ARG A 61 2.80 -6.56 -4.79
C ARG A 61 3.24 -7.12 -3.46
N THR A 62 4.09 -6.38 -2.76
CA THR A 62 4.71 -6.82 -1.51
C THR A 62 4.15 -6.13 -0.27
N SER A 63 3.07 -5.36 -0.42
CA SER A 63 2.40 -4.62 0.66
C SER A 63 1.59 -5.52 1.60
N LEU A 64 1.18 -4.92 2.71
CA LEU A 64 0.01 -5.38 3.47
C LEU A 64 -1.22 -4.58 3.07
N THR A 65 -2.39 -5.21 3.05
CA THR A 65 -3.67 -4.60 2.67
C THR A 65 -4.82 -5.09 3.49
N CYS A 66 -5.85 -4.25 3.64
CA CYS A 66 -7.16 -4.65 4.09
C CYS A 66 -8.25 -3.88 3.33
N HIS A 67 -9.48 -4.39 3.37
CA HIS A 67 -10.67 -3.70 2.89
C HIS A 67 -11.55 -3.31 4.08
N LEU A 68 -11.94 -2.05 4.16
CA LEU A 68 -12.77 -1.53 5.23
C LEU A 68 -14.24 -1.50 4.82
N ALA A 69 -15.13 -1.76 5.78
CA ALA A 69 -16.56 -1.63 5.55
C ALA A 69 -16.92 -0.15 5.35
N LYS A 70 -17.74 0.16 4.34
CA LYS A 70 -18.18 1.53 4.04
C LYS A 70 -18.79 2.28 5.23
N LYS A 71 -19.43 1.54 6.15
CA LYS A 71 -20.15 2.08 7.32
C LYS A 71 -19.27 2.29 8.55
N VAL A 72 -18.03 1.79 8.57
CA VAL A 72 -17.11 1.90 9.71
C VAL A 72 -16.34 3.21 9.62
N GLN A 73 -16.28 3.98 10.71
CA GLN A 73 -15.53 5.23 10.73
C GLN A 73 -14.02 5.00 10.49
N PRO A 74 -13.33 5.87 9.72
CA PRO A 74 -13.84 7.09 9.08
C PRO A 74 -14.29 6.90 7.62
N CYS A 75 -14.61 5.68 7.16
CA CYS A 75 -14.95 5.41 5.75
C CYS A 75 -16.12 6.23 5.21
N PRO A 76 -17.21 6.51 5.96
CA PRO A 76 -18.28 7.39 5.48
C PRO A 76 -17.79 8.78 5.07
N ILE A 77 -16.82 9.34 5.81
CA ILE A 77 -16.22 10.65 5.53
C ILE A 77 -15.44 10.62 4.21
N LEU A 78 -14.58 9.61 4.04
CA LEU A 78 -13.83 9.38 2.80
C LEU A 78 -14.78 9.25 1.59
N LEU A 79 -15.81 8.41 1.70
CA LEU A 79 -16.75 8.15 0.61
C LEU A 79 -17.61 9.39 0.29
N GLN A 80 -17.98 10.18 1.30
CA GLN A 80 -18.71 11.44 1.08
C GLN A 80 -17.86 12.45 0.32
N LYS A 81 -16.57 12.59 0.65
CA LYS A 81 -15.65 13.46 -0.09
C LYS A 81 -15.45 12.99 -1.54
N ILE A 82 -15.33 11.68 -1.76
CA ILE A 82 -15.28 11.10 -3.11
C ILE A 82 -16.58 11.36 -3.88
N GLN A 83 -17.74 11.25 -3.22
CA GLN A 83 -19.03 11.55 -3.84
C GLN A 83 -19.11 13.03 -4.25
N THR A 84 -18.70 13.96 -3.39
CA THR A 84 -18.66 15.40 -3.72
C THR A 84 -17.70 15.71 -4.88
N LEU A 85 -16.59 14.98 -4.97
CA LEU A 85 -15.62 15.13 -6.05
C LEU A 85 -16.11 14.56 -7.40
N THR A 86 -16.83 13.43 -7.37
CA THR A 86 -17.10 12.62 -8.58
C THR A 86 -18.56 12.61 -9.00
N GLY A 87 -19.48 13.05 -8.13
CA GLY A 87 -20.93 12.91 -8.30
C GLY A 87 -21.45 11.48 -8.23
N LYS A 88 -20.59 10.47 -8.04
CA LYS A 88 -20.99 9.06 -8.03
C LYS A 88 -21.56 8.65 -6.67
N PRO A 89 -22.66 7.87 -6.63
CA PRO A 89 -23.22 7.41 -5.36
C PRO A 89 -22.36 6.31 -4.74
N PHE A 90 -22.51 6.09 -3.43
CA PHE A 90 -21.72 5.10 -2.67
C PHE A 90 -21.84 3.67 -3.23
N GLY A 91 -22.99 3.36 -3.85
CA GLY A 91 -23.21 2.07 -4.50
C GLY A 91 -22.31 1.81 -5.72
N HIS A 92 -21.60 2.81 -6.23
CA HIS A 92 -20.63 2.64 -7.32
C HIS A 92 -19.19 2.51 -6.82
N MET A 93 -18.95 2.79 -5.54
CA MET A 93 -17.61 2.75 -4.96
C MET A 93 -17.34 1.35 -4.43
N GLU A 94 -16.21 0.74 -4.75
CA GLU A 94 -15.79 -0.49 -4.08
C GLU A 94 -15.46 -0.21 -2.60
N LEU A 95 -15.27 -1.26 -1.78
CA LEU A 95 -14.80 -1.07 -0.41
C LEU A 95 -13.47 -0.31 -0.38
N PRO A 96 -13.31 0.71 0.49
CA PRO A 96 -12.01 1.35 0.71
C PRO A 96 -10.94 0.30 1.02
N GLN A 97 -9.90 0.26 0.19
CA GLN A 97 -8.73 -0.57 0.43
C GLN A 97 -7.64 0.28 1.07
N VAL A 98 -7.15 -0.12 2.23
CA VAL A 98 -5.96 0.51 2.84
C VAL A 98 -4.76 -0.39 2.61
N ALA A 99 -3.65 0.19 2.19
CA ALA A 99 -2.39 -0.51 1.93
C ALA A 99 -1.23 0.15 2.67
N ARG A 100 -0.33 -0.69 3.19
CA ARG A 100 0.95 -0.29 3.78
C ARG A 100 2.11 -0.89 3.01
N TYR A 101 3.06 -0.04 2.64
CA TYR A 101 4.34 -0.39 2.02
C TYR A 101 5.45 0.01 2.98
N THR A 102 6.42 -0.87 3.22
CA THR A 102 7.65 -0.57 3.98
C THR A 102 8.87 -1.00 3.17
N ASP A 103 10.05 -0.44 3.45
CA ASP A 103 11.35 -1.02 3.09
C ASP A 103 11.48 -1.54 1.64
N SER A 104 11.35 -0.62 0.68
CA SER A 104 11.39 -0.85 -0.77
C SER A 104 10.26 -1.74 -1.35
N GLN A 105 9.25 -2.08 -0.54
CA GLN A 105 8.03 -2.69 -1.06
C GLN A 105 7.42 -1.80 -2.13
N ARG A 106 6.87 -2.47 -3.15
CA ARG A 106 6.34 -1.83 -4.35
C ARG A 106 5.05 -2.49 -4.80
N TYR A 107 4.40 -1.84 -5.74
CA TYR A 107 3.42 -2.47 -6.60
C TYR A 107 3.90 -2.28 -8.04
N VAL A 108 4.27 -3.38 -8.69
CA VAL A 108 4.66 -3.37 -10.11
C VAL A 108 3.60 -2.74 -11.00
N GLU A 109 3.99 -2.40 -12.23
CA GLU A 109 3.11 -1.84 -13.23
C GLU A 109 1.85 -2.69 -13.39
N HIS A 110 0.69 -2.06 -13.29
CA HIS A 110 -0.61 -2.71 -13.42
C HIS A 110 -1.68 -1.74 -13.91
N TYR A 111 -2.79 -2.32 -14.35
CA TYR A 111 -4.02 -1.59 -14.61
C TYR A 111 -4.98 -1.81 -13.45
N ASP A 112 -5.68 -0.74 -13.08
CA ASP A 112 -6.82 -0.85 -12.18
C ASP A 112 -8.07 -1.35 -12.91
N GLY A 113 -8.18 -1.09 -14.22
CA GLY A 113 -9.23 -1.61 -15.09
C GLY A 113 -8.91 -2.99 -15.65
N VAL A 114 -9.84 -3.54 -16.41
CA VAL A 114 -9.70 -4.85 -17.08
C VAL A 114 -9.93 -4.75 -18.59
N ASP A 115 -9.35 -5.64 -19.38
CA ASP A 115 -9.67 -5.75 -20.80
C ASP A 115 -11.05 -6.43 -20.99
N PRO A 116 -12.10 -5.69 -21.40
CA PRO A 116 -13.46 -6.22 -21.52
C PRO A 116 -13.62 -7.22 -22.68
N HIS A 117 -12.61 -7.41 -23.53
CA HIS A 117 -12.64 -8.34 -24.65
C HIS A 117 -12.14 -9.75 -24.29
N THR A 118 -11.65 -9.92 -23.06
CA THR A 118 -11.30 -11.24 -22.49
C THR A 118 -12.47 -11.85 -21.70
N ASP A 119 -12.52 -13.18 -21.55
CA ASP A 119 -13.54 -13.83 -20.71
C ASP A 119 -13.50 -13.33 -19.26
N ALA A 120 -12.29 -13.20 -18.71
CA ALA A 120 -12.09 -12.71 -17.34
C ALA A 120 -12.56 -11.25 -17.19
N GLY A 121 -12.26 -10.37 -18.15
CA GLY A 121 -12.71 -8.99 -18.13
C GLY A 121 -14.22 -8.86 -18.30
N ARG A 122 -14.83 -9.63 -19.21
CA ARG A 122 -16.31 -9.71 -19.31
C ARG A 122 -16.94 -10.12 -17.99
N ALA A 123 -16.42 -11.17 -17.36
CA ALA A 123 -16.91 -11.64 -16.06
C ALA A 123 -16.75 -10.58 -14.96
N PHE A 124 -15.62 -9.86 -14.94
CA PHE A 124 -15.38 -8.77 -14.00
C PHE A 124 -16.35 -7.60 -14.20
N CYS A 125 -16.61 -7.21 -15.45
CA CYS A 125 -17.50 -6.12 -15.83
C CYS A 125 -18.99 -6.48 -15.74
N ALA A 126 -19.36 -7.77 -15.69
CA ALA A 126 -20.74 -8.22 -15.63
C ALA A 126 -21.53 -7.66 -14.43
N ASN A 127 -20.84 -7.32 -13.34
CA ASN A 127 -21.42 -6.70 -12.16
C ASN A 127 -20.76 -5.33 -11.90
N GLY A 128 -21.45 -4.23 -12.19
CA GLY A 128 -20.95 -2.86 -11.99
C GLY A 128 -20.13 -2.27 -13.15
N GLY A 129 -19.82 -3.03 -14.20
CA GLY A 129 -19.03 -2.54 -15.34
C GLY A 129 -17.56 -2.33 -15.01
N GLN A 130 -16.86 -1.58 -15.86
CA GLN A 130 -15.47 -1.18 -15.72
C GLN A 130 -15.23 -0.28 -14.48
N ARG A 131 -13.99 -0.25 -13.99
CA ARG A 131 -13.52 0.81 -13.08
C ARG A 131 -13.20 2.07 -13.88
N VAL A 132 -13.98 3.12 -13.67
CA VAL A 132 -13.89 4.37 -14.43
C VAL A 132 -13.09 5.45 -13.74
N ALA A 133 -12.83 5.31 -12.45
CA ALA A 133 -11.91 6.18 -11.73
C ALA A 133 -11.30 5.47 -10.53
N THR A 134 -10.08 5.88 -10.20
CA THR A 134 -9.41 5.53 -8.94
C THR A 134 -9.17 6.82 -8.18
N VAL A 135 -9.56 6.84 -6.90
CA VAL A 135 -9.15 7.88 -5.95
C VAL A 135 -8.16 7.23 -4.98
N LEU A 136 -6.89 7.59 -5.08
CA LEU A 136 -5.83 7.12 -4.19
C LEU A 136 -5.37 8.27 -3.29
N VAL A 137 -5.54 8.11 -1.99
CA VAL A 137 -5.18 9.08 -0.97
C VAL A 137 -3.92 8.63 -0.24
N TYR A 138 -2.93 9.50 -0.11
CA TYR A 138 -1.75 9.27 0.71
C TYR A 138 -2.07 9.58 2.18
N LEU A 139 -1.93 8.59 3.07
CA LEU A 139 -2.34 8.71 4.47
C LEU A 139 -1.21 9.19 5.38
N ASN A 140 0.02 9.24 4.90
CA ASN A 140 1.16 9.76 5.64
C ASN A 140 2.15 10.49 4.72
N HIS A 141 3.04 11.26 5.34
CA HIS A 141 4.19 11.82 4.65
C HIS A 141 5.23 10.72 4.40
N VAL A 142 5.80 10.68 3.21
CA VAL A 142 6.87 9.75 2.83
C VAL A 142 8.07 10.59 2.42
N THR A 143 9.15 10.53 3.19
CA THR A 143 10.33 11.39 2.94
C THR A 143 11.10 10.91 1.72
N GLN A 144 11.22 9.59 1.52
CA GLN A 144 11.94 8.99 0.40
C GLN A 144 11.14 7.84 -0.27
N GLY A 145 11.14 7.85 -1.61
CA GLY A 145 10.49 6.84 -2.44
C GLY A 145 8.95 6.89 -2.40
N GLY A 146 8.32 5.78 -2.80
CA GLY A 146 6.89 5.57 -2.61
C GLY A 146 5.98 6.38 -3.54
N SER A 147 6.50 7.01 -4.60
CA SER A 147 5.67 7.72 -5.58
C SER A 147 4.70 6.80 -6.33
N THR A 148 3.66 7.39 -6.89
CA THR A 148 2.81 6.74 -7.89
C THR A 148 3.30 7.20 -9.27
N PHE A 149 3.75 6.26 -10.10
CA PHE A 149 4.35 6.56 -11.39
C PHE A 149 3.49 6.03 -12.54
N PHE A 150 3.12 6.91 -13.46
CA PHE A 150 2.36 6.59 -14.67
C PHE A 150 3.33 6.44 -15.83
N ARG A 151 3.66 5.18 -16.16
CA ARG A 151 4.81 4.85 -17.01
C ARG A 151 4.70 5.44 -18.42
N ARG A 152 3.53 5.30 -19.04
CA ARG A 152 3.33 5.63 -20.46
C ARG A 152 3.40 7.12 -20.77
N ILE A 153 3.05 7.94 -19.80
CA ILE A 153 3.03 9.40 -19.93
C ILE A 153 4.12 10.09 -19.11
N ASN A 154 5.00 9.32 -18.46
CA ASN A 154 6.11 9.80 -17.65
C ASN A 154 5.71 10.84 -16.57
N VAL A 155 4.61 10.57 -15.87
CA VAL A 155 4.13 11.42 -14.77
C VAL A 155 4.38 10.72 -13.45
N GLU A 156 5.02 11.43 -12.51
CA GLU A 156 5.30 10.94 -11.16
C GLU A 156 4.58 11.81 -10.12
N VAL A 157 3.85 11.16 -9.22
CA VAL A 157 3.14 11.81 -8.11
C VAL A 157 3.76 11.39 -6.79
N LYS A 158 4.38 12.34 -6.10
CA LYS A 158 5.00 12.10 -4.79
C LYS A 158 3.94 12.05 -3.69
N PRO A 159 4.09 11.18 -2.67
CA PRO A 159 3.16 11.12 -1.56
C PRO A 159 3.15 12.43 -0.77
N LYS A 160 1.94 12.91 -0.46
CA LYS A 160 1.72 14.05 0.44
C LYS A 160 0.54 13.70 1.34
N LYS A 161 0.76 13.65 2.66
CA LYS A 161 -0.29 13.31 3.65
C LYS A 161 -1.57 14.10 3.35
N GLY A 162 -2.70 13.41 3.31
CA GLY A 162 -4.01 13.99 3.00
C GLY A 162 -4.25 14.29 1.51
N GLY A 163 -3.23 14.27 0.66
CA GLY A 163 -3.35 14.50 -0.78
C GLY A 163 -3.92 13.28 -1.51
N ALA A 164 -4.75 13.52 -2.52
CA ALA A 164 -5.34 12.47 -3.34
C ALA A 164 -4.93 12.61 -4.81
N VAL A 165 -4.53 11.51 -5.45
CA VAL A 165 -4.38 11.41 -6.90
C VAL A 165 -5.62 10.73 -7.49
N ILE A 166 -6.15 11.31 -8.56
CA ILE A 166 -7.31 10.81 -9.28
C ILE A 166 -6.93 10.56 -10.72
N PHE A 167 -7.18 9.35 -11.19
CA PHE A 167 -6.93 8.91 -12.56
C PHE A 167 -8.02 7.94 -13.00
N PHE A 168 -8.07 7.63 -14.29
CA PHE A 168 -9.20 6.94 -14.91
C PHE A 168 -8.71 5.65 -15.58
N PRO A 169 -8.88 4.49 -14.94
CA PRO A 169 -8.40 3.22 -15.49
C PRO A 169 -9.17 2.77 -16.74
N GLY A 170 -10.34 3.33 -16.98
CA GLY A 170 -11.17 3.01 -18.11
C GLY A 170 -12.14 4.13 -18.42
N PHE A 171 -12.76 4.00 -19.58
CA PHE A 171 -13.67 4.99 -20.11
C PHE A 171 -15.12 4.66 -19.74
N MET A 172 -16.00 5.66 -19.86
CA MET A 172 -17.44 5.48 -19.61
C MET A 172 -18.13 4.52 -20.59
N ASN A 173 -17.50 4.17 -21.72
CA ASN A 173 -17.98 3.14 -22.64
C ASN A 173 -17.54 1.71 -22.25
N GLY A 174 -16.78 1.54 -21.16
CA GLY A 174 -16.35 0.24 -20.63
C GLY A 174 -14.95 -0.20 -21.06
N GLU A 175 -14.37 0.48 -22.04
CA GLU A 175 -13.03 0.19 -22.53
C GLU A 175 -11.95 0.51 -21.49
N LEU A 176 -10.89 -0.30 -21.48
CA LEU A 176 -9.68 -0.07 -20.72
C LEU A 176 -8.92 1.14 -21.28
N ASP A 177 -8.42 2.01 -20.41
CA ASP A 177 -7.43 3.01 -20.80
C ASP A 177 -6.02 2.47 -20.55
N THR A 178 -5.31 2.14 -21.63
CA THR A 178 -3.95 1.58 -21.52
C THR A 178 -2.91 2.63 -21.11
N ASP A 179 -3.23 3.93 -21.18
CA ASP A 179 -2.30 4.99 -20.76
C ASP A 179 -2.36 5.26 -19.25
N ALA A 180 -3.35 4.70 -18.57
CA ALA A 180 -3.45 4.67 -17.11
C ALA A 180 -2.57 3.58 -16.44
N LEU A 181 -1.63 2.98 -17.19
CA LEU A 181 -0.64 2.04 -16.63
C LEU A 181 0.20 2.74 -15.57
N HIS A 182 0.16 2.22 -14.34
CA HIS A 182 0.84 2.85 -13.22
C HIS A 182 1.47 1.84 -12.26
N ALA A 183 2.40 2.33 -11.46
CA ALA A 183 3.12 1.56 -10.44
C ALA A 183 3.19 2.34 -9.12
N GLY A 184 3.24 1.60 -8.01
CA GLY A 184 3.70 2.12 -6.73
C GLY A 184 5.20 1.93 -6.64
N MET A 185 5.96 3.01 -6.79
CA MET A 185 7.43 2.98 -6.74
C MET A 185 7.92 2.50 -5.37
N PRO A 186 9.12 1.89 -5.28
CA PRO A 186 9.68 1.40 -4.02
C PRO A 186 9.62 2.46 -2.92
N ALA A 187 8.95 2.13 -1.82
CA ALA A 187 8.83 3.02 -0.66
C ALA A 187 10.08 2.86 0.21
N VAL A 188 10.98 3.85 0.25
CA VAL A 188 12.16 3.79 1.12
C VAL A 188 11.73 3.97 2.58
N ASP A 189 10.82 4.92 2.82
CA ASP A 189 10.12 5.06 4.10
C ASP A 189 8.73 4.42 4.05
N THR A 190 8.14 4.15 5.22
CA THR A 190 6.78 3.62 5.32
C THR A 190 5.79 4.51 4.57
N LYS A 191 5.00 3.91 3.68
CA LYS A 191 3.92 4.54 2.93
C LYS A 191 2.59 3.89 3.26
N TRP A 192 1.61 4.70 3.61
CA TRP A 192 0.22 4.32 3.75
C TRP A 192 -0.63 5.00 2.68
N VAL A 193 -1.52 4.25 2.07
CA VAL A 193 -2.51 4.77 1.12
C VAL A 193 -3.88 4.16 1.38
N SER A 194 -4.93 4.93 1.10
CA SER A 194 -6.27 4.40 0.90
C SER A 194 -6.64 4.56 -0.56
N GLN A 195 -7.19 3.53 -1.18
CA GLN A 195 -7.68 3.57 -2.55
C GLN A 195 -9.14 3.14 -2.62
N VAL A 196 -9.92 3.87 -3.40
CA VAL A 196 -11.31 3.55 -3.71
C VAL A 196 -11.45 3.53 -5.23
N TRP A 197 -11.85 2.38 -5.76
CA TRP A 197 -12.21 2.23 -7.16
C TRP A 197 -13.68 2.56 -7.38
N ILE A 198 -13.97 3.28 -8.45
CA ILE A 198 -15.31 3.72 -8.82
C ILE A 198 -15.75 2.99 -10.08
N ARG A 199 -16.91 2.35 -10.00
CA ARG A 199 -17.53 1.55 -11.06
C ARG A 199 -18.42 2.38 -11.97
N GLN A 200 -18.58 1.92 -13.22
CA GLN A 200 -19.55 2.51 -14.18
C GLN A 200 -20.95 2.56 -13.58
N SER A 201 -21.36 1.43 -13.02
CA SER A 201 -22.71 1.15 -12.51
C SER A 201 -22.66 0.67 -11.06
N PHE A 202 -23.83 0.58 -10.44
CA PHE A 202 -23.98 0.03 -9.10
C PHE A 202 -23.29 -1.33 -8.98
N ARG A 203 -22.56 -1.50 -7.88
CA ARG A 203 -21.93 -2.74 -7.45
C ARG A 203 -21.95 -2.81 -5.93
N GLU A 204 -22.67 -3.78 -5.42
CA GLU A 204 -22.68 -4.12 -4.00
C GLU A 204 -21.70 -5.27 -3.79
N ASP A 205 -20.41 -4.96 -3.65
CA ASP A 205 -19.40 -6.00 -3.48
C ASP A 205 -18.33 -5.67 -2.43
N GLY A 206 -17.61 -6.75 -2.10
CA GLY A 206 -16.55 -6.79 -1.12
C GLY A 206 -17.03 -7.30 0.23
N GLN A 207 -16.36 -8.32 0.77
CA GLN A 207 -16.42 -8.62 2.20
C GLN A 207 -15.30 -7.83 2.89
N PRO A 208 -15.61 -7.00 3.90
CA PRO A 208 -14.60 -6.33 4.68
C PRO A 208 -13.62 -7.34 5.28
N SER A 209 -12.35 -6.95 5.35
CA SER A 209 -11.33 -7.72 6.03
C SER A 209 -11.73 -7.92 7.50
N GLN A 210 -11.55 -9.15 7.98
CA GLN A 210 -11.72 -9.47 9.38
C GLN A 210 -10.37 -9.36 10.10
N PRO A 211 -10.36 -9.04 11.40
CA PRO A 211 -9.15 -9.11 12.21
C PRO A 211 -8.52 -10.49 12.04
N VAL A 212 -7.24 -10.51 11.65
CA VAL A 212 -6.44 -11.74 11.64
C VAL A 212 -5.46 -11.71 12.80
N PRO A 213 -5.11 -12.88 13.35
CA PRO A 213 -4.06 -12.99 14.36
C PRO A 213 -2.80 -12.22 13.93
N LEU A 214 -2.19 -11.52 14.89
CA LEU A 214 -1.02 -10.67 14.67
C LEU A 214 0.13 -11.40 13.95
N ILE A 215 0.29 -12.70 14.22
CA ILE A 215 1.28 -13.56 13.55
C ILE A 215 1.06 -13.69 12.04
N GLU A 216 -0.18 -13.57 11.55
CA GLU A 216 -0.52 -13.62 10.13
C GLU A 216 -0.29 -12.27 9.42
N GLN A 217 -0.14 -11.18 10.18
CA GLN A 217 0.17 -9.83 9.67
C GLN A 217 1.68 -9.59 9.50
N THR A 218 2.48 -10.58 9.90
CA THR A 218 3.94 -10.55 9.83
C THR A 218 4.40 -10.34 8.39
N LEU A 219 5.37 -9.43 8.19
CA LEU A 219 6.10 -9.35 6.93
C LEU A 219 6.93 -10.64 6.80
N VAL A 220 6.45 -11.55 5.96
CA VAL A 220 7.15 -12.79 5.62
C VAL A 220 7.67 -12.65 4.20
N GLY A 221 8.94 -12.31 4.04
CA GLY A 221 9.55 -12.21 2.73
C GLY A 221 11.06 -12.24 2.80
N PRO A 222 11.73 -12.45 1.65
CA PRO A 222 13.16 -12.24 1.57
C PRO A 222 13.43 -10.75 1.76
N LEU A 223 13.90 -10.39 2.95
CA LEU A 223 14.28 -9.01 3.27
C LEU A 223 15.68 -8.78 2.71
N HIS A 224 15.86 -7.82 1.81
CA HIS A 224 17.18 -7.35 1.39
C HIS A 224 18.04 -6.94 2.60
N GLU A 225 19.34 -6.80 2.42
CA GLU A 225 20.19 -6.30 3.50
C GLU A 225 19.76 -4.88 3.91
N GLY A 226 19.53 -4.64 5.20
CA GLY A 226 19.06 -3.35 5.69
C GLY A 226 18.32 -3.40 7.03
N VAL A 227 17.93 -2.23 7.56
CA VAL A 227 17.15 -2.10 8.80
C VAL A 227 15.69 -1.76 8.46
N TYR A 228 14.78 -2.59 8.98
CA TYR A 228 13.33 -2.62 8.78
C TYR A 228 12.61 -2.25 10.07
N ARG A 229 11.44 -1.63 9.98
CA ARG A 229 10.63 -1.31 11.18
C ARG A 229 9.86 -2.55 11.66
N GLY A 230 9.98 -2.85 12.95
CA GLY A 230 9.37 -4.01 13.59
C GLY A 230 10.35 -4.98 14.24
N HIS A 231 9.81 -5.99 14.89
CA HIS A 231 10.57 -7.03 15.58
C HIS A 231 10.20 -8.43 15.12
N CYS A 232 11.15 -9.35 15.21
CA CYS A 232 10.81 -10.76 15.19
C CYS A 232 10.34 -11.19 16.58
N LEU A 233 9.26 -11.96 16.63
CA LEU A 233 8.77 -12.57 17.87
C LEU A 233 9.81 -13.52 18.46
N ALA A 234 9.65 -13.84 19.76
CA ALA A 234 10.47 -14.85 20.42
C ALA A 234 10.24 -16.23 19.79
N GLY A 235 11.30 -17.05 19.71
CA GLY A 235 11.21 -18.44 19.28
C GLY A 235 12.18 -18.87 18.17
N ASP A 236 12.70 -17.91 17.40
CA ASP A 236 13.76 -18.15 16.40
C ASP A 236 15.11 -17.51 16.82
N ASP A 237 15.23 -17.13 18.10
CA ASP A 237 16.42 -16.51 18.71
C ASP A 237 17.58 -17.49 18.78
N ILE A 238 18.71 -17.12 18.17
CA ILE A 238 19.95 -17.91 18.22
C ILE A 238 21.02 -17.27 19.10
N HIS A 239 20.91 -15.97 19.36
CA HIS A 239 21.80 -15.25 20.24
C HIS A 239 21.12 -13.97 20.73
N GLU A 240 21.55 -13.49 21.89
CA GLU A 240 21.07 -12.25 22.45
C GLU A 240 22.22 -11.54 23.17
N ALA A 241 22.39 -10.25 22.93
CA ALA A 241 23.41 -9.45 23.59
C ALA A 241 23.11 -7.95 23.50
N VAL A 242 23.70 -7.19 24.43
CA VAL A 242 23.67 -5.72 24.41
C VAL A 242 24.94 -5.23 23.75
N MET A 243 24.81 -4.56 22.61
CA MET A 243 25.96 -4.07 21.85
C MET A 243 25.58 -2.89 20.95
N THR A 244 26.57 -2.19 20.42
CA THR A 244 26.33 -1.15 19.41
C THR A 244 25.79 -1.76 18.11
N LEU A 245 25.10 -0.97 17.29
CA LEU A 245 24.55 -1.44 16.02
C LEU A 245 25.63 -2.03 15.10
N GLN A 246 26.81 -1.41 15.05
CA GLN A 246 27.95 -1.88 14.26
C GLN A 246 28.45 -3.25 14.72
N GLN A 247 28.58 -3.46 16.04
CA GLN A 247 28.97 -4.75 16.61
C GLN A 247 27.92 -5.83 16.29
N ALA A 248 26.63 -5.48 16.35
CA ALA A 248 25.55 -6.41 16.02
C ALA A 248 25.58 -6.82 14.55
N GLN A 249 25.79 -5.87 13.63
CA GLN A 249 25.93 -6.15 12.19
C GLN A 249 27.14 -7.05 11.90
N GLN A 250 28.29 -6.79 12.53
CA GLN A 250 29.48 -7.63 12.41
C GLN A 250 29.26 -9.05 12.92
N TRP A 251 28.63 -9.18 14.10
CA TRP A 251 28.27 -10.47 14.66
C TRP A 251 27.33 -11.21 13.71
N ALA A 252 26.24 -10.57 13.27
CA ALA A 252 25.26 -11.18 12.39
C ALA A 252 25.91 -11.68 11.09
N SER A 253 26.76 -10.86 10.46
CA SER A 253 27.45 -11.20 9.22
C SER A 253 28.38 -12.40 9.36
N SER A 254 29.04 -12.52 10.51
CA SER A 254 30.00 -13.59 10.82
C SER A 254 29.33 -14.91 11.22
N ASN A 255 28.02 -14.93 11.43
CA ASN A 255 27.26 -16.10 11.87
C ASN A 255 26.39 -16.63 10.71
N PRO A 256 26.73 -17.76 10.08
CA PRO A 256 26.02 -18.27 8.90
C PRO A 256 24.53 -18.60 9.13
N LEU A 257 24.17 -18.97 10.37
CA LEU A 257 22.80 -19.27 10.76
C LEU A 257 21.97 -18.03 11.10
N CYS A 258 22.61 -16.86 11.18
CA CYS A 258 21.93 -15.61 11.43
C CYS A 258 21.39 -15.05 10.12
N PHE A 259 20.12 -14.69 10.11
CA PHE A 259 19.48 -13.97 9.01
C PHE A 259 19.37 -12.48 9.33
N GLY A 260 19.48 -12.11 10.61
CA GLY A 260 19.36 -10.74 11.08
C GLY A 260 19.14 -10.67 12.58
N PHE A 261 18.79 -9.49 13.10
CA PHE A 261 18.47 -9.30 14.51
C PHE A 261 17.46 -8.18 14.71
N THR A 262 16.70 -8.23 15.80
CA THR A 262 15.82 -7.14 16.20
C THR A 262 16.31 -6.43 17.46
N PHE A 263 15.99 -5.15 17.60
CA PHE A 263 16.27 -4.31 18.76
C PHE A 263 15.16 -3.28 18.95
N GLN A 264 14.96 -2.84 20.19
CA GLN A 264 13.98 -1.80 20.52
C GLN A 264 14.70 -0.47 20.75
N HIS A 265 14.32 0.58 20.00
CA HIS A 265 14.90 1.91 20.14
C HIS A 265 14.08 2.97 19.37
N ALA A 266 14.08 4.22 19.82
CA ALA A 266 13.39 5.32 19.11
C ALA A 266 14.05 5.70 17.77
N SER A 267 15.38 5.61 17.70
CA SER A 267 16.18 5.83 16.47
C SER A 267 16.47 4.53 15.73
N ARG A 268 16.39 4.57 14.40
CA ARG A 268 16.81 3.51 13.45
C ARG A 268 18.27 3.13 13.61
N GLU A 269 19.11 4.11 13.91
CA GLU A 269 20.55 3.96 14.05
C GLU A 269 20.94 4.47 15.45
N PRO A 270 20.76 3.64 16.50
CA PRO A 270 21.17 4.01 17.85
C PRO A 270 22.68 4.21 17.91
N THR A 271 23.11 5.32 18.47
CA THR A 271 24.52 5.62 18.78
C THR A 271 24.98 5.00 20.10
N VAL A 272 24.05 4.45 20.88
CA VAL A 272 24.29 3.76 22.15
C VAL A 272 24.07 2.25 22.00
N PRO A 273 24.66 1.41 22.86
CA PRO A 273 24.36 -0.02 22.89
C PRO A 273 22.87 -0.30 23.11
N VAL A 274 22.33 -1.24 22.34
CA VAL A 274 20.94 -1.71 22.45
C VAL A 274 20.93 -3.22 22.62
N ARG A 275 19.85 -3.73 23.22
CA ARG A 275 19.62 -5.17 23.32
C ARG A 275 19.20 -5.69 21.94
N CYS A 276 19.99 -6.63 21.41
CA CYS A 276 19.78 -7.25 20.11
C CYS A 276 19.41 -8.73 20.29
N TRP A 277 18.37 -9.16 19.59
CA TRP A 277 17.92 -10.55 19.50
C TRP A 277 18.17 -11.07 18.09
N PHE A 278 19.17 -11.92 17.92
CA PHE A 278 19.60 -12.46 16.63
C PHE A 278 18.76 -13.65 16.23
N LYS A 279 18.35 -13.70 14.96
CA LYS A 279 17.28 -14.57 14.49
C LYS A 279 17.77 -15.53 13.41
N SER A 280 17.39 -16.80 13.54
CA SER A 280 17.54 -17.82 12.50
C SER A 280 16.52 -17.71 11.36
N LYS A 281 15.46 -16.94 11.57
CA LYS A 281 14.43 -16.60 10.56
C LYS A 281 13.96 -15.18 10.78
N LEU A 282 13.77 -14.43 9.70
CA LEU A 282 13.19 -13.11 9.78
C LEU A 282 11.69 -13.15 9.47
N LYS A 283 10.92 -13.17 10.55
CA LYS A 283 9.48 -13.01 10.58
C LYS A 283 9.18 -11.70 11.28
N VAL A 284 9.29 -10.59 10.55
CA VAL A 284 9.22 -9.25 11.13
C VAL A 284 7.77 -8.83 11.30
N LEU A 285 7.36 -8.70 12.55
CA LEU A 285 6.13 -8.07 12.92
C LEU A 285 6.38 -6.57 13.06
N TYR A 286 5.63 -5.76 12.30
CA TYR A 286 5.75 -4.31 12.42
C TYR A 286 5.45 -3.84 13.85
N SER A 287 6.30 -2.94 14.32
CA SER A 287 6.14 -2.22 15.57
C SER A 287 6.92 -0.91 15.47
N GLU A 288 6.34 0.18 15.96
CA GLU A 288 6.98 1.49 15.83
C GLU A 288 8.22 1.63 16.71
N ASP A 289 8.24 0.97 17.85
CA ASP A 289 9.34 1.09 18.82
C ASP A 289 10.49 0.13 18.54
N TRP A 290 10.35 -0.72 17.52
CA TRP A 290 11.29 -1.79 17.21
C TRP A 290 11.85 -1.69 15.80
N TRP A 291 13.04 -2.26 15.65
CA TRP A 291 13.79 -2.35 14.41
C TRP A 291 14.32 -3.76 14.22
N THR A 292 14.42 -4.20 12.98
CA THR A 292 15.04 -5.47 12.60
C THR A 292 16.05 -5.24 11.49
N TYR A 293 17.30 -5.59 11.71
CA TYR A 293 18.31 -5.65 10.65
C TYR A 293 18.24 -7.01 9.95
N SER A 294 18.19 -7.02 8.61
CA SER A 294 18.33 -8.19 7.75
C SER A 294 19.69 -8.21 7.08
N LEU A 295 20.25 -9.40 6.90
CA LEU A 295 21.48 -9.65 6.15
C LEU A 295 21.25 -9.84 4.65
N GLY A 296 20.00 -9.79 4.15
CA GLY A 296 19.74 -10.09 2.73
C GLY A 296 19.88 -11.56 2.36
N ARG A 297 20.04 -12.45 3.34
CA ARG A 297 20.21 -13.90 3.16
C ARG A 297 18.83 -14.59 3.18
N GLY A 298 18.70 -15.75 2.51
CA GLY A 298 17.43 -16.47 2.42
C GLY A 298 16.45 -15.93 1.40
N MET A 299 16.98 -15.36 0.31
CA MET A 299 16.19 -14.93 -0.84
C MET A 299 15.95 -16.05 -1.87
N ASP A 300 16.47 -17.24 -1.58
CA ASP A 300 16.44 -18.43 -2.42
C ASP A 300 15.24 -19.34 -2.08
#